data_AF-A0A7Y4RKF4-F1
#
_entry.id   AF-A0A7Y4RKF4-F1
#
_cell.length_a   1.000
_cell.length_b   1.000
_cell.length_c   1.000
_cell.angle_alpha   90.00
_cell.angle_beta   90.00
_cell.angle_gamma   90.00
#
_symmetry.space_group_name_H-M   'P 1'
#
loop_
_entity.id
_entity.type
_entity.pdbx_description
1 polymer ?
#
loop_
_entity_poly.entity_id
_entity_poly.type
_entity_poly.pdbx_seq_one_letter_code
_entity_poly.pdbx_strand_id
1 'polypeptide(L)'
;MTRFPAAPQLRRAACLLSGLVLALGCSAPDPVSPAPPAPPVADQVAAIARGHTAFESSCASCHASRDGFDLAFFGFGKSNIVRRAVRHVPQSTAEDIAAYIASLGVASRGRSFRIFQPRGGVA
;
A
#
# COMPACT_ATOMS: atom_id res chain seq x y z
N MET A 1 -35.68 53.73 -27.00
CA MET A 1 -35.58 52.58 -27.93
C MET A 1 -34.72 52.99 -29.11
N THR A 2 -33.43 52.66 -29.09
CA THR A 2 -32.45 53.14 -30.08
C THR A 2 -31.63 51.99 -30.66
N ARG A 3 -31.90 51.72 -31.94
CA ARG A 3 -30.97 51.41 -33.05
C ARG A 3 -29.88 50.33 -32.88
N PHE A 4 -29.97 49.31 -33.74
CA PHE A 4 -28.81 48.69 -34.42
C PHE A 4 -28.38 49.57 -35.61
N PRO A 5 -27.09 49.61 -35.99
CA PRO A 5 -26.55 48.60 -36.93
C PRO A 5 -25.12 48.12 -36.65
N ALA A 6 -24.82 46.94 -37.21
CA ALA A 6 -23.52 46.30 -37.28
C ALA A 6 -22.52 47.08 -38.16
N ALA A 7 -21.23 46.99 -37.80
CA ALA A 7 -20.11 47.44 -38.63
C ALA A 7 -19.15 46.26 -38.90
N PRO A 8 -18.55 46.17 -40.11
CA PRO A 8 -17.74 45.05 -40.54
C PRO A 8 -16.31 45.15 -40.00
N GLN A 9 -15.87 44.14 -39.25
CA GLN A 9 -14.47 43.98 -38.82
C GLN A 9 -13.69 43.23 -39.90
N LEU A 10 -13.25 43.95 -40.94
CA LEU A 10 -12.17 43.50 -41.81
C LEU A 10 -10.89 44.18 -41.34
N ARG A 11 -9.97 43.44 -40.73
CA ARG A 11 -8.56 43.84 -40.67
C ARG A 11 -7.63 42.67 -40.36
N ARG A 12 -7.10 42.15 -41.47
CA ARG A 12 -5.69 41.86 -41.73
C ARG A 12 -4.99 40.88 -40.77
N ALA A 13 -4.75 39.72 -41.37
CA ALA A 13 -3.76 38.72 -41.04
C ALA A 13 -2.38 39.26 -40.62
N ALA A 14 -1.66 38.35 -39.97
CA ALA A 14 -0.21 38.26 -39.82
C ALA A 14 0.43 39.10 -38.69
N CYS A 15 0.77 38.42 -37.61
CA CYS A 15 2.17 38.06 -37.35
C CYS A 15 2.21 36.99 -36.24
N LEU A 16 2.29 35.75 -36.70
CA LEU A 16 2.78 34.62 -35.92
C LEU A 16 4.17 34.97 -35.40
N LEU A 17 4.42 34.73 -34.10
CA LEU A 17 5.70 34.35 -33.47
C LEU A 17 5.60 34.66 -31.98
N SER A 18 4.91 33.81 -31.23
CA SER A 18 5.12 33.74 -29.77
C SER A 18 5.76 32.40 -29.48
N GLY A 19 7.01 32.49 -29.02
CA GLY A 19 7.96 31.40 -28.91
C GLY A 19 7.45 30.28 -28.01
N LEU A 20 7.43 29.09 -28.59
CA LEU A 20 7.33 27.84 -27.86
C LEU A 20 8.67 27.59 -27.16
N VAL A 21 8.78 28.07 -25.92
CA VAL A 21 9.88 27.68 -25.02
C VAL A 21 9.62 26.23 -24.61
N LEU A 22 10.27 25.29 -25.32
CA LEU A 22 10.37 23.89 -24.91
C LEU A 22 11.24 23.84 -23.64
N ALA A 23 10.61 23.96 -22.48
CA ALA A 23 11.22 23.54 -21.22
C ALA A 23 11.24 22.00 -21.23
N LEU A 24 12.28 21.43 -21.85
CA LEU A 24 12.67 20.04 -21.65
C LEU A 24 13.12 19.92 -20.20
N GLY A 25 12.17 19.70 -19.30
CA GLY A 25 12.44 19.30 -17.93
C GLY A 25 13.07 17.91 -17.96
N CYS A 26 14.40 17.86 -17.96
CA CYS A 26 15.12 16.67 -17.55
C CYS A 26 14.66 16.36 -16.13
N SER A 27 13.71 15.43 -15.98
CA SER A 27 13.45 14.80 -14.69
C SER A 27 14.72 14.08 -14.32
N ALA A 28 15.54 14.69 -13.49
CA ALA A 28 16.64 14.00 -12.85
C ALA A 28 16.01 12.80 -12.12
N PRO A 29 16.50 11.57 -12.33
CA PRO A 29 16.08 10.47 -11.48
C PRO A 29 16.41 10.87 -10.05
N ASP A 30 15.41 10.81 -9.16
CA ASP A 30 15.65 10.96 -7.73
C ASP A 30 16.83 10.06 -7.35
N PRO A 31 17.79 10.53 -6.53
CA PRO A 31 18.81 9.65 -6.00
C PRO A 31 18.08 8.55 -5.24
N VAL A 32 18.04 7.34 -5.81
CA VAL A 32 17.55 6.13 -5.14
C VAL A 32 18.42 6.01 -3.90
N SER A 33 17.87 6.40 -2.75
CA SER A 33 18.51 6.11 -1.47
C SER A 33 18.71 4.60 -1.44
N PRO A 34 19.93 4.11 -1.16
CA PRO A 34 20.16 2.68 -1.04
C PRO A 34 19.15 2.14 -0.04
N ALA A 35 18.37 1.13 -0.43
CA ALA A 35 17.51 0.44 0.51
C ALA A 35 18.39 -0.02 1.69
N PRO A 36 17.93 0.15 2.95
CA PRO A 36 18.71 -0.30 4.09
C PRO A 36 19.04 -1.80 3.89
N PRO A 37 20.25 -2.23 4.29
CA PRO A 37 20.66 -3.61 4.12
C PRO A 37 19.62 -4.52 4.76
N ALA A 38 19.24 -5.58 4.04
CA ALA A 38 18.34 -6.58 4.59
C ALA A 38 18.93 -7.13 5.90
N PRO A 39 18.10 -7.43 6.91
CA PRO A 39 18.59 -8.04 8.13
C PRO A 39 19.28 -9.37 7.82
N PRO A 40 20.28 -9.78 8.62
CA PRO A 40 20.90 -11.09 8.51
C PRO A 40 19.84 -12.20 8.45
N VAL A 41 20.06 -13.21 7.62
CA VAL A 41 19.12 -14.35 7.46
C VAL A 41 18.85 -15.02 8.81
N ALA A 42 19.87 -15.14 9.67
CA ALA A 42 19.72 -15.71 11.01
C ALA A 42 18.74 -14.91 11.89
N ASP A 43 18.79 -13.58 11.83
CA ASP A 43 17.88 -12.73 12.61
C ASP A 43 16.44 -12.86 12.11
N GLN A 44 16.26 -13.05 10.81
CA GLN A 44 14.94 -13.28 10.20
C GLN A 44 14.36 -14.64 10.63
N VAL A 45 15.18 -15.69 10.63
CA VAL A 45 14.75 -17.03 11.10
C VAL A 45 14.37 -16.97 12.58
N ALA A 46 15.15 -16.29 13.41
CA ALA A 46 14.84 -16.12 14.82
C ALA A 46 13.54 -15.32 15.04
N ALA A 47 13.31 -14.26 14.25
CA ALA A 47 12.06 -13.49 14.28
C ALA A 47 10.84 -14.34 13.92
N ILE A 48 10.94 -15.17 12.87
CA ILE A 48 9.87 -16.08 12.45
C ILE A 48 9.56 -17.09 13.57
N ALA A 49 10.59 -17.69 14.19
CA ALA A 49 10.41 -18.65 15.27
C ALA A 49 9.72 -18.02 16.50
N ARG A 50 10.16 -16.83 16.92
CA ARG A 50 9.49 -16.08 18.01
C ARG A 50 8.06 -15.70 17.63
N GLY A 51 7.84 -15.29 16.38
CA GLY A 51 6.53 -14.92 15.86
C GLY A 51 5.54 -16.09 15.89
N HIS A 52 5.99 -17.29 15.55
CA HIS A 52 5.19 -18.51 15.63
C HIS A 52 4.74 -18.79 17.06
N THR A 53 5.68 -18.85 18.02
CA THR A 53 5.37 -19.07 19.44
C THR A 53 4.43 -18.00 20.00
N ALA A 54 4.63 -16.74 19.62
CA ALA A 54 3.78 -15.64 20.03
C ALA A 54 2.36 -15.77 19.44
N PHE A 55 2.24 -16.21 18.19
CA PHE A 55 0.94 -16.44 17.54
C PHE A 55 0.18 -17.58 18.23
N GLU A 56 0.84 -18.71 18.49
CA GLU A 56 0.23 -19.86 19.18
C GLU A 56 -0.31 -19.47 20.56
N SER A 57 0.47 -18.70 21.33
CA SER A 57 0.08 -18.32 22.69
C SER A 57 -0.98 -17.23 22.76
N SER A 58 -0.99 -16.28 21.81
CA SER A 58 -1.78 -15.05 21.93
C SER A 58 -2.92 -14.92 20.91
N CYS A 59 -2.88 -15.65 19.80
CA CYS A 59 -3.79 -15.44 18.66
C CYS A 59 -4.56 -16.71 18.27
N ALA A 60 -3.97 -17.90 18.44
CA ALA A 60 -4.51 -19.16 17.95
C ALA A 60 -5.89 -19.54 18.50
N SER A 61 -6.25 -19.07 19.70
CA SER A 61 -7.56 -19.35 20.30
C SER A 61 -8.72 -18.62 19.60
N CYS A 62 -8.45 -17.49 18.95
CA CYS A 62 -9.44 -16.67 18.26
C CYS A 62 -9.42 -16.85 16.73
N HIS A 63 -8.25 -17.20 16.18
CA HIS A 63 -8.08 -17.38 14.74
C HIS A 63 -8.55 -18.75 14.27
N ALA A 64 -9.33 -18.78 13.19
CA ALA A 64 -10.00 -20.00 12.73
C ALA A 64 -9.02 -21.11 12.33
N SER A 65 -7.90 -20.75 11.70
CA SER A 65 -6.90 -21.72 11.29
C SER A 65 -5.94 -22.12 12.41
N ARG A 66 -5.92 -21.37 13.52
CA ARG A 66 -5.06 -21.56 14.70
C ARG A 66 -3.54 -21.45 14.46
N ASP A 67 -3.11 -21.39 13.20
CA ASP A 67 -1.72 -21.28 12.74
C ASP A 67 -1.44 -20.00 11.93
N GLY A 68 -2.46 -19.14 11.76
CA GLY A 68 -2.33 -17.90 10.99
C GLY A 68 -2.37 -18.08 9.47
N PHE A 69 -2.63 -19.29 8.98
CA PHE A 69 -2.95 -19.54 7.57
C PHE A 69 -4.08 -18.64 7.07
N ASP A 70 -5.13 -18.42 7.86
CA ASP A 70 -6.24 -17.52 7.50
C ASP A 70 -5.75 -16.11 7.16
N LEU A 71 -4.85 -15.56 7.97
CA LEU A 71 -4.24 -14.25 7.75
C LEU A 71 -3.37 -14.20 6.49
N ALA A 72 -2.55 -15.24 6.27
CA ALA A 72 -1.70 -15.35 5.08
C ALA A 72 -2.53 -15.55 3.80
N PHE A 73 -3.56 -16.39 3.86
CA PHE A 73 -4.46 -16.71 2.75
C PHE A 73 -5.16 -15.45 2.21
N PHE A 74 -5.65 -14.58 3.09
CA PHE A 74 -6.26 -13.30 2.69
C PHE A 74 -5.25 -12.20 2.34
N GLY A 75 -3.95 -12.43 2.55
CA GLY A 75 -2.89 -11.53 2.10
C GLY A 75 -2.87 -10.19 2.81
N PHE A 76 -3.15 -10.17 4.12
CA PHE A 76 -3.01 -8.94 4.89
C PHE A 76 -1.54 -8.49 4.92
N GLY A 77 -1.28 -7.25 4.48
CA GLY A 77 0.07 -6.69 4.52
C GLY A 77 0.61 -6.55 5.95
N LYS A 78 1.94 -6.58 6.10
CA LYS A 78 2.66 -6.48 7.39
C LYS A 78 2.11 -5.38 8.29
N SER A 79 1.92 -4.16 7.77
CA SER A 79 1.42 -3.02 8.56
C SER A 79 0.00 -3.21 9.10
N ASN A 80 -0.86 -3.96 8.39
CA ASN A 80 -2.20 -4.29 8.86
C ASN A 80 -2.15 -5.31 9.99
N ILE A 81 -1.30 -6.33 9.86
CA ILE A 81 -1.10 -7.35 10.89
C ILE A 81 -0.55 -6.68 12.16
N VAL A 82 0.53 -5.92 12.04
CA VAL A 82 1.15 -5.20 13.17
C VAL A 82 0.13 -4.28 13.85
N ARG A 83 -0.57 -3.42 13.10
CA ARG A 83 -1.55 -2.47 13.68
C ARG A 83 -2.69 -3.16 14.44
N ARG A 84 -3.09 -4.37 14.05
CA ARG A 84 -4.11 -5.15 14.75
C ARG A 84 -3.51 -5.85 15.97
N ALA A 85 -2.36 -6.48 15.81
CA ALA A 85 -1.69 -7.28 16.85
C ALA A 85 -1.24 -6.44 18.06
N VAL A 86 -0.83 -5.18 17.86
CA VAL A 86 -0.37 -4.30 18.97
C VAL A 86 -1.45 -4.00 20.03
N ARG A 87 -2.71 -4.37 19.78
CA ARG A 87 -3.78 -4.30 20.79
C ARG A 87 -3.78 -5.49 21.74
N HIS A 88 -2.98 -6.51 21.46
CA HIS A 88 -2.92 -7.78 22.20
C HIS A 88 -1.51 -8.10 22.70
N VAL A 89 -0.48 -7.69 21.95
CA VAL A 89 0.93 -7.97 22.25
C VAL A 89 1.80 -6.72 22.07
N PRO A 90 3.02 -6.68 22.62
CA PRO A 90 3.98 -5.59 22.39
C PRO A 90 4.34 -5.40 20.91
N GLN A 91 4.81 -4.20 20.55
CA GLN A 91 5.17 -3.82 19.18
C GLN A 91 6.19 -4.78 18.53
N SER A 92 7.27 -5.11 19.23
CA SER A 92 8.29 -6.03 18.71
C SER A 92 7.73 -7.43 18.48
N THR A 93 6.88 -7.92 19.39
CA THR A 93 6.19 -9.20 19.24
C THR A 93 5.22 -9.19 18.06
N ALA A 94 4.50 -8.08 17.83
CA ALA A 94 3.62 -7.93 16.69
C ALA A 94 4.39 -7.96 15.35
N GLU A 95 5.61 -7.42 15.32
CA GLU A 95 6.49 -7.47 14.15
C GLU A 95 7.01 -8.88 13.87
N ASP A 96 7.41 -9.61 14.90
CA ASP A 96 7.80 -11.02 14.82
C ASP A 96 6.63 -11.88 14.31
N ILE A 97 5.42 -11.68 14.83
CA ILE A 97 4.19 -12.35 14.34
C ILE A 97 3.97 -12.03 12.86
N ALA A 98 4.08 -10.77 12.46
CA ALA A 98 3.88 -10.40 11.05
C ALA A 98 4.95 -11.01 10.12
N ALA A 99 6.19 -11.18 10.61
CA ALA A 99 7.23 -11.92 9.89
C ALA A 99 6.88 -13.41 9.75
N TYR A 100 6.38 -14.04 10.82
CA TYR A 100 5.90 -15.41 10.79
C TYR A 100 4.78 -15.62 9.76
N ILE A 101 3.71 -14.80 9.79
CA ILE A 101 2.60 -14.92 8.83
C ILE A 101 3.08 -14.75 7.39
N ALA A 102 4.00 -13.81 7.13
CA ALA A 102 4.58 -13.62 5.80
C ALA A 102 5.40 -14.82 5.32
N SER A 103 5.94 -15.63 6.24
CA SER A 103 6.76 -16.80 5.92
C SER A 103 5.97 -18.05 5.52
N LEU A 104 4.64 -18.09 5.77
CA LEU A 104 3.81 -19.28 5.57
C LEU A 104 3.67 -19.74 4.11
N GLY A 105 4.18 -18.99 3.12
CA GLY A 105 4.25 -19.44 1.72
C GLY A 105 2.89 -19.69 1.07
N VAL A 106 1.80 -19.18 1.64
CA VAL A 106 0.45 -19.40 1.13
C VAL A 106 0.22 -18.58 -0.14
N ALA A 107 -0.25 -19.22 -1.21
CA ALA A 107 -0.70 -18.54 -2.43
C ALA A 107 -1.91 -17.65 -2.10
N SER A 108 -1.64 -16.38 -1.82
CA SER A 108 -2.67 -15.46 -1.38
C SER A 108 -3.69 -15.20 -2.49
N ARG A 109 -4.99 -15.29 -2.20
CA ARG A 109 -6.04 -14.92 -3.16
C ARG A 109 -6.18 -13.41 -3.38
N GLY A 110 -5.35 -12.61 -2.70
CA GLY A 110 -5.31 -11.16 -2.81
C GLY A 110 -6.52 -10.45 -2.18
N ARG A 111 -6.40 -9.13 -2.01
CA ARG A 111 -7.45 -8.26 -1.43
C ARG A 111 -8.78 -8.27 -2.20
N SER A 112 -8.80 -8.84 -3.40
CA SER A 112 -9.98 -8.99 -4.27
C SER A 112 -11.00 -9.98 -3.70
N PHE A 113 -10.56 -10.89 -2.82
CA PHE A 113 -11.46 -11.78 -2.11
C PHE A 113 -12.17 -11.01 -0.99
N ARG A 114 -13.28 -10.35 -1.33
CA ARG A 114 -14.14 -9.71 -0.32
C ARG A 114 -14.84 -10.81 0.48
N ILE A 115 -14.28 -11.12 1.64
CA ILE A 115 -15.03 -11.81 2.68
C ILE A 115 -16.16 -10.86 3.10
N PHE A 116 -17.38 -11.37 3.18
CA PHE A 116 -18.50 -10.65 3.77
C PHE A 116 -18.10 -10.15 5.16
N GLN A 117 -17.97 -8.83 5.31
CA GLN A 117 -17.81 -8.18 6.61
C GLN A 117 -19.22 -7.72 7.03
N PRO A 118 -19.81 -8.26 8.11
CA PRO A 118 -21.08 -7.76 8.64
C PRO A 118 -20.88 -6.38 9.26
N ARG A 119 -20.86 -5.38 8.39
CA ARG A 119 -20.94 -3.90 8.54
C ARG A 119 -20.56 -3.23 7.20
N GLY A 120 -20.94 -3.86 6.09
CA GLY A 120 -20.66 -3.37 4.75
C GLY A 120 -21.31 -2.00 4.54
N GLY A 121 -20.48 -0.97 4.41
CA GLY A 121 -20.89 0.30 3.82
C GLY A 121 -21.49 0.03 2.43
N VAL A 122 -22.56 0.76 2.16
CA VAL A 122 -23.51 0.65 1.06
C VAL A 122 -22.91 0.32 -0.32
N ALA A 123 -23.63 -0.55 -1.04
CA ALA A 123 -23.48 -0.79 -2.47
C ALA A 123 -23.89 0.45 -3.29
#